data_AF-A0A398CVE7-F1
#
_entry.id   AF-A0A398CVE7-F1
#
_cell.length_a   1.000
_cell.length_b   1.000
_cell.length_c   1.000
_cell.angle_alpha   90.00
_cell.angle_beta   90.00
_cell.angle_gamma   90.00
#
_symmetry.space_group_name_H-M   'P 1'
#
loop_
_entity.id
_entity.type
_entity.pdbx_description
1 polymer ?
#
loop_
_entity_poly.entity_id
_entity_poly.type
_entity_poly.pdbx_seq_one_letter_code
_entity_poly.pdbx_strand_id
1 'polypeptide(L)'
;MSMNQSLRATLLELVAGVVLGGGMLLLGSWVGAKLGSGPSSGWGDIIGALFGSVLACPIGFVAGMWLVAWRLHLPHSLWRGIFGAVLGLVLVLLLAEPLRLNRDSRVMGMLLYLVPSVAALFGFNQPRHALPPPSR
;
A
#
# COMPACT_ATOMS: atom_id res chain seq x y z
N MET A 1 -0.24 27.12 -0.70
CA MET A 1 -1.07 26.30 0.22
C MET A 1 -0.54 26.54 1.61
N SER A 2 -1.38 26.89 2.59
CA SER A 2 -0.87 27.11 3.96
C SER A 2 -0.47 25.77 4.59
N MET A 3 0.50 25.78 5.51
CA MET A 3 1.00 24.56 6.17
C MET A 3 -0.14 23.70 6.77
N ASN A 4 -1.17 24.36 7.31
CA ASN A 4 -2.35 23.69 7.88
C ASN A 4 -3.22 22.99 6.83
N GLN A 5 -3.29 23.50 5.60
CA GLN A 5 -4.05 22.87 4.52
C GLN A 5 -3.34 21.62 3.99
N SER A 6 -2.02 21.65 3.87
CA SER A 6 -1.23 20.48 3.44
C SER A 6 -1.33 19.35 4.47
N LEU A 7 -1.25 19.68 5.75
CA LEU A 7 -1.32 18.70 6.83
C LEU A 7 -2.69 18.00 6.88
N ARG A 8 -3.77 18.76 6.69
CA ARG A 8 -5.14 18.22 6.58
C ARG A 8 -5.30 17.31 5.35
N ALA A 9 -4.73 17.69 4.20
CA ALA A 9 -4.78 16.87 3.00
C ALA A 9 -4.07 15.52 3.21
N THR A 10 -2.86 15.52 3.76
CA THR A 10 -2.12 14.29 4.07
C THR A 10 -2.83 13.40 5.09
N LEU A 11 -3.47 14.00 6.11
CA LEU A 11 -4.29 13.24 7.06
C LEU A 11 -5.49 12.60 6.38
N LEU A 12 -6.18 13.32 5.48
CA LEU A 12 -7.30 12.77 4.72
C LEU A 12 -6.86 11.65 3.77
N GLU A 13 -5.72 11.82 3.08
CA GLU A 13 -5.12 10.79 2.24
C GLU A 13 -4.80 9.53 3.04
N LEU A 14 -4.22 9.68 4.24
CA LEU A 14 -3.91 8.58 5.13
C LEU A 14 -5.18 7.86 5.59
N VAL A 15 -6.19 8.61 6.06
CA VAL A 15 -7.46 8.02 6.51
C VAL A 15 -8.16 7.29 5.36
N ALA A 16 -8.26 7.91 4.20
CA ALA A 16 -8.86 7.29 3.02
C ALA A 16 -8.09 6.07 2.55
N GLY A 17 -6.75 6.14 2.57
CA GLY A 17 -5.86 5.02 2.28
C GLY A 17 -6.07 3.86 3.25
N VAL A 18 -6.15 4.11 4.56
CA VAL A 18 -6.40 3.05 5.56
C VAL A 18 -7.79 2.43 5.37
N VAL A 19 -8.82 3.25 5.15
CA VAL A 19 -10.20 2.75 4.97
C VAL A 19 -10.32 1.89 3.71
N LEU A 20 -9.84 2.38 2.57
CA LEU A 20 -9.90 1.61 1.31
C LEU A 20 -8.91 0.46 1.29
N GLY A 21 -7.71 0.63 1.85
CA GLY A 21 -6.74 -0.44 2.04
C GLY A 21 -7.29 -1.58 2.88
N GLY A 22 -7.92 -1.27 4.02
CA GLY A 22 -8.58 -2.28 4.87
C GLY A 22 -9.78 -2.94 4.18
N GLY A 23 -10.59 -2.18 3.44
CA GLY A 23 -11.69 -2.74 2.64
C GLY A 23 -11.21 -3.70 1.56
N MET A 24 -10.21 -3.30 0.78
CA MET A 24 -9.58 -4.17 -0.22
C MET A 24 -8.86 -5.35 0.42
N LEU A 25 -8.27 -5.21 1.61
CA LEU A 25 -7.66 -6.31 2.33
C LEU A 25 -8.69 -7.43 2.56
N LEU A 26 -9.87 -7.10 3.10
CA LEU A 26 -10.92 -8.07 3.35
C LEU A 26 -11.44 -8.70 2.05
N LEU A 27 -11.66 -7.90 1.01
CA LEU A 27 -12.08 -8.39 -0.30
C LEU A 27 -11.02 -9.30 -0.94
N GLY A 28 -9.75 -8.90 -0.87
CA GLY A 28 -8.61 -9.66 -1.38
C GLY A 28 -8.44 -10.97 -0.64
N SER A 29 -8.57 -10.97 0.69
CA SER A 29 -8.61 -12.19 1.50
C SER A 29 -9.71 -13.14 1.05
N TRP A 30 -10.92 -12.62 0.85
CA TRP A 30 -12.05 -13.44 0.47
C TRP A 30 -11.91 -14.02 -0.95
N VAL A 31 -11.54 -13.19 -1.92
CA VAL A 31 -11.30 -13.62 -3.32
C VAL A 31 -10.13 -14.62 -3.37
N GLY A 32 -9.05 -14.34 -2.64
CA GLY A 32 -7.90 -15.21 -2.54
C GLY A 32 -8.24 -16.58 -1.95
N ALA A 33 -9.02 -16.61 -0.87
CA ALA A 33 -9.50 -17.85 -0.28
C ALA A 33 -10.29 -18.69 -1.29
N LYS A 34 -11.19 -18.04 -2.03
CA LYS A 34 -12.04 -18.69 -3.04
C LYS A 34 -11.26 -19.22 -4.24
N LEU A 35 -10.15 -18.58 -4.60
CA LEU A 35 -9.25 -19.06 -5.66
C LEU A 35 -8.34 -20.20 -5.16
N GLY A 36 -7.99 -20.18 -3.88
CA GLY A 36 -7.19 -21.21 -3.22
C GLY A 36 -7.97 -22.48 -2.86
N SER A 37 -9.31 -22.43 -2.86
CA SER A 37 -10.15 -23.55 -2.49
C SER A 37 -10.12 -24.67 -3.52
N GLY A 38 -9.31 -25.69 -3.22
CA GLY A 38 -9.20 -26.94 -3.97
C GLY A 38 -9.78 -28.14 -3.21
N PRO A 39 -9.98 -29.30 -3.88
CA PRO A 39 -10.78 -30.41 -3.34
C PRO A 39 -10.21 -31.16 -2.13
N SER A 40 -8.93 -30.98 -1.75
CA SER A 40 -8.26 -31.91 -0.84
C SER A 40 -7.49 -31.31 0.34
N SER A 41 -7.39 -29.98 0.51
CA SER A 41 -6.88 -29.43 1.78
C SER A 41 -7.27 -27.95 1.97
N GLY A 42 -7.79 -27.59 3.16
CA GLY A 42 -8.10 -26.20 3.54
C GLY A 42 -6.89 -25.27 3.67
N TRP A 43 -5.67 -25.78 3.42
CA TRP A 43 -4.45 -24.99 3.36
C TRP A 43 -4.42 -24.04 2.14
N GLY A 44 -5.06 -24.43 1.03
CA GLY A 44 -5.16 -23.59 -0.16
C GLY A 44 -5.91 -22.30 0.13
N ASP A 45 -7.01 -22.36 0.87
CA ASP A 45 -7.82 -21.21 1.29
C ASP A 45 -7.00 -20.23 2.13
N ILE A 46 -6.22 -20.73 3.07
CA ILE A 46 -5.40 -19.90 3.97
C ILE A 46 -4.31 -19.19 3.17
N ILE A 47 -3.58 -19.93 2.33
CA ILE A 47 -2.51 -19.36 1.49
C ILE A 47 -3.11 -18.34 0.53
N GLY A 48 -4.20 -18.69 -0.15
CA GLY A 48 -4.91 -17.81 -1.06
C GLY A 48 -5.39 -16.53 -0.38
N ALA A 49 -6.01 -16.64 0.81
CA ALA A 49 -6.45 -15.49 1.58
C ALA A 49 -5.28 -14.58 1.99
N LEU A 50 -4.15 -15.17 2.39
CA LEU A 50 -2.97 -14.43 2.79
C LEU A 50 -2.40 -13.63 1.60
N PHE A 51 -2.15 -14.29 0.47
CA PHE A 51 -1.64 -13.63 -0.74
C PHE A 51 -2.60 -12.58 -1.28
N GLY A 52 -3.90 -12.89 -1.31
CA GLY A 52 -4.93 -11.95 -1.73
C GLY A 52 -4.96 -10.69 -0.85
N SER A 53 -4.81 -10.85 0.47
CA SER A 53 -4.79 -9.74 1.42
C SER A 53 -3.55 -8.84 1.26
N VAL A 54 -2.38 -9.45 1.10
CA VAL A 54 -1.08 -8.76 1.04
C VAL A 54 -0.98 -7.94 -0.24
N LEU A 55 -1.55 -8.43 -1.35
CA LEU A 55 -1.57 -7.70 -2.62
C LEU A 55 -2.68 -6.65 -2.67
N ALA A 56 -3.87 -6.95 -2.14
CA ALA A 56 -5.00 -6.04 -2.26
C ALA A 56 -4.89 -4.82 -1.32
N CYS A 57 -4.31 -4.97 -0.13
CA CYS A 57 -4.20 -3.87 0.83
C CYS A 57 -3.40 -2.66 0.30
N PRO A 58 -2.16 -2.82 -0.24
CA PRO A 58 -1.41 -1.70 -0.79
C PRO A 58 -2.11 -1.04 -1.99
N ILE A 59 -2.79 -1.84 -2.81
CA ILE A 59 -3.57 -1.33 -3.96
C ILE A 59 -4.73 -0.47 -3.47
N GLY A 60 -5.51 -0.97 -2.49
CA GLY A 60 -6.60 -0.21 -1.88
C GLY A 60 -6.11 1.06 -1.18
N PHE A 61 -4.94 1.00 -0.55
CA PHE A 61 -4.33 2.14 0.10
C PHE A 61 -3.99 3.26 -0.89
N VAL A 62 -3.29 2.92 -1.98
CA VAL A 62 -2.96 3.89 -3.04
C VAL A 62 -4.22 4.41 -3.72
N ALA A 63 -5.23 3.56 -3.95
CA ALA A 63 -6.51 3.97 -4.52
C ALA A 63 -7.24 4.97 -3.61
N GLY A 64 -7.19 4.80 -2.29
CA GLY A 64 -7.79 5.74 -1.34
C GLY A 64 -7.09 7.09 -1.29
N MET A 65 -5.76 7.08 -1.33
CA MET A 65 -4.99 8.32 -1.47
C MET A 65 -5.31 9.03 -2.79
N TRP A 66 -5.40 8.28 -3.89
CA TRP A 66 -5.76 8.83 -5.19
C TRP A 66 -7.13 9.47 -5.20
N LEU A 67 -8.13 8.83 -4.58
CA LEU A 67 -9.49 9.35 -4.49
C LEU A 67 -9.51 10.73 -3.82
N VAL A 68 -8.71 10.91 -2.76
CA VAL A 68 -8.57 12.20 -2.07
C VAL A 68 -7.85 13.22 -2.95
N ALA A 69 -6.73 12.84 -3.57
CA ALA A 69 -5.99 13.74 -4.45
C ALA A 69 -6.81 14.17 -5.68
N TRP A 70 -7.59 13.26 -6.26
CA TRP A 70 -8.50 13.54 -7.36
C TRP A 70 -9.59 14.52 -6.93
N ARG A 71 -10.22 14.29 -5.76
CA ARG A 71 -11.26 15.17 -5.23
C ARG A 71 -10.71 16.57 -4.89
N LEU A 72 -9.48 16.64 -4.39
CA LEU A 72 -8.83 17.90 -4.00
C LEU A 72 -8.02 18.54 -5.14
N HIS A 73 -8.06 17.98 -6.35
CA HIS A 73 -7.33 18.46 -7.54
C HIS A 73 -5.83 18.69 -7.29
N LEU A 74 -5.21 17.82 -6.50
CA LEU A 74 -3.80 17.94 -6.14
C LEU A 74 -2.89 17.31 -7.21
N PRO A 75 -1.75 17.94 -7.57
CA PRO A 75 -0.84 17.45 -8.60
C PRO A 75 0.07 16.31 -8.11
N HIS A 76 -0.51 15.24 -7.57
CA HIS A 76 0.25 14.09 -7.05
C HIS A 76 0.47 13.02 -8.12
N SER A 77 1.57 12.27 -7.98
CA SER A 77 1.93 11.22 -8.93
C SER A 77 1.53 9.85 -8.40
N LEU A 78 0.44 9.31 -8.95
CA LEU A 78 -0.03 7.95 -8.68
C LEU A 78 1.07 6.90 -8.83
N TRP A 79 1.83 7.01 -9.91
CA TRP A 79 2.89 6.07 -10.25
C TRP A 79 3.95 5.98 -9.17
N ARG A 80 4.31 7.10 -8.52
CA ARG A 80 5.25 7.11 -7.41
C ARG A 80 4.69 6.45 -6.15
N GLY A 81 3.39 6.61 -5.88
CA GLY A 81 2.72 5.92 -4.78
C GLY A 81 2.70 4.40 -4.97
N ILE A 82 2.39 3.93 -6.20
CA ILE A 82 2.43 2.51 -6.55
C ILE A 82 3.86 1.96 -6.43
N PHE A 83 4.84 2.68 -7.00
CA PHE A 83 6.25 2.28 -6.88
C PHE A 83 6.70 2.21 -5.42
N GLY A 84 6.31 3.19 -4.59
CA GLY A 84 6.58 3.19 -3.17
C GLY A 84 5.99 1.98 -2.45
N ALA A 85 4.73 1.65 -2.72
CA ALA A 85 4.05 0.47 -2.17
C ALA A 85 4.79 -0.83 -2.53
N VAL A 86 5.10 -1.02 -3.83
CA VAL A 86 5.77 -2.22 -4.32
C VAL A 86 7.18 -2.33 -3.75
N LEU A 87 7.94 -1.23 -3.75
CA LEU A 87 9.29 -1.18 -3.19
C LEU A 87 9.26 -1.50 -1.69
N GLY A 88 8.32 -0.94 -0.94
CA GLY A 88 8.13 -1.23 0.48
C GLY A 88 7.79 -2.69 0.75
N LEU A 89 6.95 -3.30 -0.08
CA LEU A 89 6.61 -4.72 0.03
C LEU A 89 7.82 -5.61 -0.23
N VAL A 90 8.53 -5.35 -1.33
CA VAL A 90 9.76 -6.07 -1.70
C VAL A 90 10.82 -5.93 -0.61
N LEU A 91 10.96 -4.74 -0.02
CA LEU A 91 11.88 -4.48 1.08
C LEU A 91 11.55 -5.35 2.30
N VAL A 92 10.28 -5.42 2.71
CA VAL A 92 9.87 -6.28 3.84
C VAL A 92 10.19 -7.74 3.56
N LEU A 93 9.91 -8.22 2.34
CA LEU A 93 10.18 -9.61 1.96
C LEU A 93 11.69 -9.92 1.95
N LEU A 94 12.52 -9.00 1.45
CA LEU A 94 13.99 -9.12 1.47
C LEU A 94 14.54 -9.09 2.91
N LEU A 95 13.96 -8.27 3.78
CA LEU A 95 14.39 -8.13 5.17
C LEU A 95 13.83 -9.23 6.09
N ALA A 96 12.84 -9.98 5.62
CA ALA A 96 12.14 -10.99 6.40
C ALA A 96 13.08 -12.06 6.98
N GLU A 97 13.98 -12.57 6.14
CA GLU A 97 14.97 -13.58 6.51
C GLU A 97 16.15 -13.01 7.33
N PRO A 98 16.86 -11.94 6.92
CA PRO A 98 18.04 -11.46 7.63
C PRO A 98 17.71 -10.92 9.03
N LEU A 99 16.57 -10.24 9.19
CA LEU A 99 16.11 -9.75 10.50
C LEU A 99 15.35 -10.81 11.30
N ARG A 100 15.22 -12.03 10.77
CA ARG A 100 14.43 -13.12 11.37
C ARG A 100 13.01 -12.67 11.74
N LEU A 101 12.42 -11.75 10.97
CA LEU A 101 11.05 -11.26 11.18
C LEU A 101 10.02 -12.39 11.12
N ASN A 102 10.35 -13.47 10.41
CA ASN A 102 9.52 -14.67 10.33
C ASN A 102 9.37 -15.41 11.69
N ARG A 103 10.14 -15.06 12.72
CA ARG A 103 9.96 -15.62 14.08
C ARG A 103 8.71 -15.11 14.79
N ASP A 104 8.26 -13.89 14.46
CA ASP A 104 7.08 -13.30 15.07
C ASP A 104 6.08 -12.92 13.99
N SER A 105 5.04 -13.74 13.85
CA SER A 105 3.99 -13.55 12.85
C SER A 105 3.23 -12.23 13.03
N ARG A 106 3.16 -11.67 14.24
CA ARG A 106 2.50 -10.38 14.48
C ARG A 106 3.33 -9.24 13.91
N VAL A 107 4.64 -9.25 14.17
CA VAL A 107 5.57 -8.22 13.68
C VAL A 107 5.66 -8.29 12.15
N MET A 108 5.81 -9.49 11.60
CA MET A 108 5.82 -9.71 10.15
C MET A 108 4.54 -9.21 9.48
N GLY A 109 3.38 -9.58 10.03
CA GLY A 109 2.09 -9.11 9.54
C GLY A 109 1.97 -7.59 9.58
N MET A 110 2.33 -6.94 10.70
CA MET A 110 2.34 -5.48 10.78
C MET A 110 3.24 -4.85 9.72
N LEU A 111 4.45 -5.36 9.51
CA LEU A 111 5.39 -4.79 8.54
C LEU A 111 4.90 -4.95 7.09
N LEU A 112 4.29 -6.10 6.76
CA LEU A 112 3.73 -6.37 5.44
C LEU A 112 2.62 -5.39 5.03
N TYR A 113 1.94 -4.75 5.99
CA TYR A 113 0.94 -3.72 5.69
C TYR A 113 1.48 -2.31 5.92
N LEU A 114 2.23 -2.08 7.00
CA LEU A 114 2.70 -0.76 7.39
C LEU A 114 3.77 -0.21 6.44
N VAL A 115 4.80 -1.00 6.13
CA VAL A 115 5.94 -0.51 5.34
C VAL A 115 5.52 -0.16 3.91
N PRO A 116 4.73 -0.98 3.19
CA PRO A 116 4.21 -0.59 1.88
C PRO A 116 3.33 0.67 1.94
N SER A 117 2.45 0.79 2.93
CA SER A 117 1.58 1.97 3.09
C SER A 117 2.38 3.25 3.36
N VAL A 118 3.39 3.19 4.22
CA VAL A 118 4.26 4.33 4.51
C VAL A 118 5.09 4.69 3.28
N ALA A 119 5.70 3.70 2.61
CA ALA A 119 6.48 3.93 1.40
C ALA A 119 5.62 4.51 0.26
N ALA A 120 4.37 4.05 0.13
CA ALA A 120 3.39 4.60 -0.80
C ALA A 120 3.08 6.06 -0.48
N LEU A 121 2.86 6.39 0.80
CA LEU A 121 2.60 7.76 1.24
C LEU A 121 3.77 8.69 0.90
N PHE A 122 5.00 8.26 1.19
CA PHE A 122 6.21 9.01 0.85
C PHE A 122 6.37 9.18 -0.65
N GLY A 123 6.22 8.12 -1.44
CA GLY A 123 6.33 8.19 -2.90
C GLY A 123 5.28 9.12 -3.51
N PHE A 124 4.03 9.02 -3.05
CA PHE A 124 2.93 9.84 -3.53
C PHE A 124 3.16 11.33 -3.26
N ASN A 125 3.69 11.68 -2.09
CA ASN A 125 3.85 13.05 -1.63
C ASN A 125 5.23 13.67 -1.97
N GLN A 126 6.11 12.95 -2.69
CA GLN A 126 7.40 13.50 -3.11
C GLN A 126 7.22 14.64 -4.13
N PRO A 127 7.85 15.82 -3.91
CA PRO A 127 7.84 16.92 -4.87
C PRO A 127 8.38 16.48 -6.23
N ARG A 128 7.81 16.97 -7.32
CA ARG A 128 8.41 16.79 -8.66
C ARG A 128 9.75 17.54 -8.64
N HIS A 129 10.87 16.83 -8.80
CA HIS A 129 12.09 17.50 -9.24
C HIS A 129 11.77 18.10 -10.60
N ALA A 130 11.68 19.43 -10.66
CA ALA A 130 11.52 20.15 -11.91
C ALA A 130 12.65 19.71 -12.84
N LEU A 131 12.28 19.16 -14.00
CA LEU A 131 13.23 19.02 -15.10
C LEU A 131 13.84 20.41 -15.36
N PRO A 132 15.17 20.53 -15.52
CA PRO A 132 15.76 21.79 -15.92
C PRO A 132 15.09 22.25 -17.23
N PRO A 133 14.75 23.54 -17.37
CA PRO A 133 14.13 24.04 -18.59
C PRO A 133 15.04 23.72 -19.78
N PRO A 134 14.47 23.39 -20.95
CA PRO A 134 15.26 23.15 -22.15
C PRO A 134 16.10 24.39 -22.44
N SER A 135 17.42 24.22 -22.43
CA SER A 135 18.35 25.20 -22.98
C SER A 135 17.99 25.39 -24.45
N ARG A 136 17.54 26.59 -24.80
CA ARG A 136 17.34 27.02 -26.18
C ARG A 136 18.64 26.95 -26.97
#